data_AF-A0A957Z3X6-F1
#
_entry.id   AF-A0A957Z3X6-F1
#
_cell.length_a   1.000
_cell.length_b   1.000
_cell.length_c   1.000
_cell.angle_alpha   90.00
_cell.angle_beta   90.00
_cell.angle_gamma   90.00
#
_symmetry.space_group_name_H-M   'P 1'
#
loop_
_entity.id
_entity.type
_entity.pdbx_description
1 polymer ?
#
loop_
_entity_poly.entity_id
_entity_poly.type
_entity_poly.pdbx_seq_one_letter_code
_entity_poly.pdbx_strand_id
1 'polypeptide(L)'
;MHLSKRATLMLVLSLAAVLVGLLWHSAVYARTPLQQGSSTADLIPLYTIQGDAAASPYYQEWIDTYGVVTAVTNDGYYLQDPVGDGNPDTSDGIFVYTQRPPTVTAGECVLLQRAFVDEYYEKTELSRTKAPVESDLCAPTALQPVPISAARLATEPAQLFEEVEGMLVQIDDLNGMAQGGIKRFADGAAEIAFLPTEWVPYVAAGRVFQHDAKAVSALMYLGSELGAELPEVNRGDQIL
;
A
#
# COMPACT_ATOMS: atom_id res chain seq x y z
N MET A 1 70.01 -46.91 -4.95
CA MET A 1 69.52 -47.21 -3.58
C MET A 1 70.48 -46.62 -2.58
N HIS A 2 70.03 -45.78 -1.65
CA HIS A 2 70.55 -45.72 -0.27
C HIS A 2 69.65 -44.85 0.61
N LEU A 3 69.50 -45.24 1.88
CA LEU A 3 68.86 -44.45 2.94
C LEU A 3 69.92 -43.58 3.63
N SER A 4 69.52 -42.45 4.23
CA SER A 4 69.53 -42.30 5.70
C SER A 4 68.98 -40.93 6.17
N LYS A 5 68.51 -40.87 7.42
CA LYS A 5 68.23 -39.65 8.20
C LYS A 5 69.13 -39.63 9.44
N ARG A 6 69.49 -38.44 9.96
CA ARG A 6 69.43 -38.01 11.40
C ARG A 6 70.55 -37.05 11.85
N ALA A 7 70.12 -35.94 12.46
CA ALA A 7 70.66 -35.30 13.67
C ALA A 7 69.46 -34.50 14.27
N THR A 8 68.97 -34.69 15.51
CA THR A 8 69.57 -34.53 16.86
C THR A 8 69.65 -33.05 17.26
N LEU A 9 68.73 -32.45 18.05
CA LEU A 9 68.48 -32.53 19.52
C LEU A 9 69.62 -31.96 20.39
N MET A 10 69.41 -31.18 21.46
CA MET A 10 68.17 -30.69 22.16
C MET A 10 68.09 -29.12 22.10
N LEU A 11 67.62 -28.26 23.03
CA LEU A 11 67.10 -28.30 24.43
C LEU A 11 66.32 -26.99 24.79
N VAL A 12 65.76 -26.92 26.01
CA VAL A 12 65.37 -25.75 26.85
C VAL A 12 63.89 -25.30 26.85
N LEU A 13 63.22 -24.98 27.98
CA LEU A 13 63.18 -25.59 29.34
C LEU A 13 61.99 -24.97 30.14
N SER A 14 61.11 -25.79 30.73
CA SER A 14 60.33 -25.54 31.98
C SER A 14 59.39 -24.33 32.19
N LEU A 15 58.38 -24.57 33.06
CA LEU A 15 57.52 -23.61 33.79
C LEU A 15 56.47 -22.81 32.96
N ALA A 16 55.32 -22.39 33.52
CA ALA A 16 54.79 -22.60 34.88
C ALA A 16 53.27 -22.83 34.86
N ALA A 17 52.73 -23.47 35.91
CA ALA A 17 51.29 -23.49 36.19
C ALA A 17 50.96 -22.49 37.30
N VAL A 18 50.08 -21.52 37.01
CA VAL A 18 49.54 -20.58 38.00
C VAL A 18 48.04 -20.40 37.75
N LEU A 19 47.22 -20.81 38.72
CA LEU A 19 45.79 -20.52 38.74
C LEU A 19 45.55 -19.16 39.40
N VAL A 20 45.02 -18.20 38.65
CA VAL A 20 44.40 -16.99 39.20
C VAL A 20 43.03 -16.84 38.53
N GLY A 21 41.97 -16.97 39.32
CA GLY A 21 40.62 -16.67 38.88
C GLY A 21 40.40 -15.16 38.84
N LEU A 22 39.96 -14.63 37.69
CA LEU A 22 39.52 -13.25 37.53
C LEU A 22 38.06 -13.24 37.10
N LEU A 23 37.17 -12.96 38.06
CA LEU A 23 35.74 -12.77 37.81
C LEU A 23 35.53 -11.47 37.01
N TRP A 24 35.54 -11.59 35.68
CA TRP A 24 35.00 -10.57 34.78
C TRP A 24 33.52 -10.39 35.10
N HIS A 25 33.22 -9.38 35.92
CA HIS A 25 31.88 -8.85 36.02
C HIS A 25 31.59 -8.13 34.71
N SER A 26 30.96 -8.84 33.78
CA SER A 26 30.28 -8.23 32.66
C SER A 26 29.22 -7.29 33.23
N ALA A 27 29.58 -6.01 33.34
CA ALA A 27 28.62 -4.93 33.53
C ALA A 27 27.75 -4.89 32.26
N VAL A 28 26.69 -5.69 32.28
CA VAL A 28 25.62 -5.60 31.29
C VAL A 28 24.99 -4.24 31.49
N TYR A 29 25.45 -3.27 30.70
CA TYR A 29 24.71 -2.05 30.44
C TYR A 29 23.43 -2.49 29.75
N ALA A 30 22.41 -2.77 30.56
CA ALA A 30 21.05 -2.91 30.10
C ALA A 30 20.72 -1.59 29.39
N ARG A 31 20.74 -1.63 28.05
CA ARG A 31 20.17 -0.56 27.25
C ARG A 31 18.71 -0.49 27.65
N THR A 32 18.32 0.53 28.39
CA THR A 32 16.92 0.82 28.65
C THR A 32 16.24 0.91 27.29
N PRO A 33 15.29 0.01 26.94
CA PRO A 33 14.56 0.17 25.71
C PRO A 33 13.83 1.52 25.79
N LEU A 34 13.97 2.34 24.75
CA LEU A 34 13.16 3.56 24.64
C LEU A 34 11.73 3.10 24.36
N GLN A 35 10.88 3.08 25.39
CA GLN A 35 9.43 2.97 25.18
C GLN A 35 8.94 4.26 24.50
N GLN A 36 8.91 4.22 23.18
CA GLN A 36 8.10 5.10 22.33
C GLN A 36 7.19 4.27 21.43
N GLY A 37 6.64 3.18 21.99
CA GLY A 37 5.42 2.58 21.50
C GLY A 37 4.24 3.27 22.15
N SER A 38 3.45 3.99 21.35
CA SER A 38 2.03 4.19 21.62
C SER A 38 1.40 2.80 21.80
N SER A 39 0.50 2.61 22.75
CA SER A 39 -0.16 1.30 22.88
C SER A 39 -1.09 1.09 21.68
N THR A 40 -1.43 -0.15 21.35
CA THR A 40 -2.38 -0.42 20.27
C THR A 40 -3.79 0.12 20.55
N ALA A 41 -4.08 0.53 21.80
CA ALA A 41 -5.30 1.23 22.18
C ALA A 41 -5.24 2.76 21.95
N ASP A 42 -4.06 3.30 21.61
CA ASP A 42 -3.85 4.71 21.23
C ASP A 42 -3.76 4.90 19.70
N LEU A 43 -3.86 3.81 18.92
CA LEU A 43 -3.83 3.84 17.46
C LEU A 43 -5.25 3.96 16.89
N ILE A 44 -5.41 4.81 15.88
CA ILE A 44 -6.70 5.14 15.27
C ILE A 44 -6.82 4.39 13.92
N PRO A 45 -7.74 3.41 13.75
CA PRO A 45 -7.88 2.64 12.52
C PRO A 45 -8.32 3.48 11.32
N LEU A 46 -7.93 3.10 10.10
CA LEU A 46 -8.10 3.95 8.91
C LEU A 46 -9.58 4.22 8.56
N TYR A 47 -10.46 3.24 8.72
CA TYR A 47 -11.92 3.43 8.57
C TYR A 47 -12.50 4.47 9.53
N THR A 48 -11.91 4.64 10.72
CA THR A 48 -12.30 5.73 11.64
C THR A 48 -11.70 7.09 11.26
N ILE A 49 -10.58 7.11 10.52
CA ILE A 49 -10.00 8.36 9.99
C ILE A 49 -10.81 8.87 8.81
N GLN A 50 -11.24 7.98 7.90
CA GLN A 50 -12.18 8.33 6.82
C GLN A 50 -13.53 8.78 7.42
N GLY A 51 -14.19 7.88 8.17
CA GLY A 51 -15.51 8.14 8.75
C GLY A 51 -16.65 8.06 7.72
N ASP A 52 -17.89 8.25 8.20
CA ASP A 52 -19.15 8.08 7.45
C ASP A 52 -19.68 9.38 6.83
N ALA A 53 -18.79 10.36 6.61
CA ALA A 53 -19.14 11.72 6.22
C ALA A 53 -18.11 12.30 5.23
N ALA A 54 -18.52 13.29 4.44
CA ALA A 54 -17.69 13.96 3.43
C ALA A 54 -16.56 14.88 3.98
N ALA A 55 -16.13 14.64 5.22
CA ALA A 55 -14.95 15.20 5.87
C ALA A 55 -14.66 14.37 7.13
N SER A 56 -13.38 14.12 7.41
CA SER A 56 -12.93 13.29 8.50
C SER A 56 -13.42 13.77 9.88
N PRO A 57 -13.85 12.86 10.77
CA PRO A 57 -14.09 13.20 12.17
C PRO A 57 -12.81 13.62 12.93
N TYR A 58 -11.63 13.41 12.34
CA TYR A 58 -10.31 13.81 12.85
C TYR A 58 -9.68 14.97 12.07
N TYR A 59 -10.44 15.69 11.23
CA TYR A 59 -9.88 16.78 10.42
C TYR A 59 -9.11 17.84 11.26
N GLN A 60 -7.88 18.14 10.82
CA GLN A 60 -6.89 19.00 11.50
C GLN A 60 -6.33 18.45 12.83
N GLU A 61 -6.59 17.19 13.18
CA GLU A 61 -5.95 16.53 14.32
C GLU A 61 -4.61 15.86 13.95
N TRP A 62 -3.88 15.42 14.98
CA TRP A 62 -2.62 14.68 14.84
C TRP A 62 -2.80 13.27 15.40
N ILE A 63 -2.74 12.27 14.52
CA ILE A 63 -3.08 10.87 14.82
C ILE A 63 -1.84 9.97 14.77
N ASP A 64 -1.91 8.84 15.49
CA ASP A 64 -1.04 7.68 15.30
C ASP A 64 -1.88 6.55 14.69
N THR A 65 -1.39 5.90 13.64
CA THR A 65 -2.10 4.82 12.91
C THR A 65 -1.13 3.85 12.24
N TYR A 66 -1.62 2.73 11.72
CA TYR A 66 -0.83 1.76 10.98
C TYR A 66 -1.62 1.13 9.82
N GLY A 67 -0.91 0.53 8.88
CA GLY A 67 -1.54 -0.21 7.78
C GLY A 67 -0.53 -0.89 6.87
N VAL A 68 -1.03 -1.59 5.85
CA VAL A 68 -0.24 -2.16 4.76
C VAL A 68 -0.16 -1.15 3.62
N VAL A 69 1.04 -0.89 3.10
CA VAL A 69 1.23 -0.05 1.91
C VAL A 69 0.72 -0.81 0.69
N THR A 70 -0.27 -0.27 -0.01
CA THR A 70 -0.89 -0.95 -1.17
C THR A 70 -0.29 -0.53 -2.50
N ALA A 71 0.04 0.77 -2.65
CA ALA A 71 0.70 1.32 -3.83
C ALA A 71 1.53 2.57 -3.48
N VAL A 72 2.47 2.96 -4.34
CA VAL A 72 3.41 4.07 -4.12
C VAL A 72 3.42 5.00 -5.33
N THR A 73 3.39 6.32 -5.11
CA THR A 73 3.41 7.36 -6.17
C THR A 73 4.72 8.17 -6.11
N ASN A 74 4.83 9.18 -6.99
CA ASN A 74 5.95 10.12 -6.99
C ASN A 74 5.91 11.16 -5.86
N ASP A 75 4.84 11.20 -5.07
CA ASP A 75 4.58 12.24 -4.07
C ASP A 75 3.92 11.75 -2.77
N GLY A 76 3.52 10.48 -2.72
CA GLY A 76 2.87 9.82 -1.58
C GLY A 76 2.76 8.31 -1.76
N TYR A 77 1.86 7.69 -1.02
CA TYR A 77 1.54 6.26 -1.10
C TYR A 77 0.16 5.97 -0.51
N TYR A 78 -0.42 4.84 -0.89
CA TYR A 78 -1.69 4.36 -0.35
C TYR A 78 -1.43 3.38 0.81
N LEU A 79 -2.24 3.50 1.85
CA LEU A 79 -2.16 2.73 3.08
C LEU A 79 -3.55 2.16 3.39
N GLN A 80 -3.65 0.86 3.70
CA GLN A 80 -4.93 0.19 3.99
C GLN A 80 -4.87 -0.56 5.33
N ASP A 81 -5.98 -0.58 6.07
CA ASP A 81 -6.12 -1.36 7.29
C ASP A 81 -6.00 -2.87 6.95
N PRO A 82 -5.19 -3.65 7.69
CA PRO A 82 -4.96 -5.06 7.41
C PRO A 82 -6.16 -5.97 7.74
N VAL A 83 -7.20 -5.47 8.41
CA VAL A 83 -8.41 -6.22 8.78
C VAL A 83 -9.66 -5.54 8.24
N GLY A 84 -9.71 -4.21 8.34
CA GLY A 84 -10.88 -3.39 8.05
C GLY A 84 -12.03 -3.56 9.05
N ASP A 85 -13.12 -2.81 8.86
CA ASP A 85 -14.36 -2.97 9.64
C ASP A 85 -15.51 -3.61 8.85
N GLY A 86 -15.46 -3.58 7.51
CA GLY A 86 -16.49 -4.12 6.62
C GLY A 86 -17.77 -3.28 6.56
N ASN A 87 -17.71 -1.99 6.93
CA ASN A 87 -18.81 -1.05 6.84
C ASN A 87 -18.80 -0.32 5.48
N PRO A 88 -19.85 -0.43 4.63
CA PRO A 88 -19.88 0.18 3.30
C PRO A 88 -20.10 1.70 3.32
N ASP A 89 -20.35 2.29 4.49
CA ASP A 89 -20.42 3.75 4.66
C ASP A 89 -19.02 4.37 4.94
N THR A 90 -17.93 3.57 4.94
CA THR A 90 -16.53 3.97 5.20
C THR A 90 -15.55 3.29 4.22
N SER A 91 -14.30 3.76 4.15
CA SER A 91 -13.18 3.06 3.47
C SER A 91 -12.09 2.65 4.46
N ASP A 92 -11.53 1.44 4.28
CA ASP A 92 -10.34 0.97 5.01
C ASP A 92 -9.01 1.55 4.46
N GLY A 93 -9.05 2.27 3.34
CA GLY A 93 -7.90 2.84 2.65
C GLY A 93 -7.75 4.36 2.85
N ILE A 94 -6.52 4.86 2.80
CA ILE A 94 -6.23 6.31 2.81
C ILE A 94 -4.97 6.62 1.98
N PHE A 95 -4.87 7.83 1.45
CA PHE A 95 -3.64 8.34 0.83
C PHE A 95 -2.76 9.05 1.85
N VAL A 96 -1.45 8.86 1.74
CA VAL A 96 -0.43 9.45 2.61
C VAL A 96 0.51 10.34 1.78
N TYR A 97 0.34 11.66 1.89
CA TYR A 97 1.06 12.64 1.10
C TYR A 97 2.43 13.01 1.70
N THR A 98 3.50 12.79 0.94
CA THR A 98 4.90 12.99 1.36
C THR A 98 5.67 14.08 0.60
N GLN A 99 5.04 14.78 -0.36
CA GLN A 99 5.62 15.86 -1.21
C GLN A 99 6.79 15.45 -2.13
N ARG A 100 7.16 14.16 -2.13
CA ARG A 100 8.27 13.54 -2.85
C ARG A 100 8.08 12.02 -2.79
N PRO A 101 8.81 11.21 -3.61
CA PRO A 101 8.71 9.76 -3.54
C PRO A 101 9.08 9.27 -2.13
N PRO A 102 8.25 8.43 -1.49
CA PRO A 102 8.56 7.85 -0.20
C PRO A 102 9.60 6.73 -0.35
N THR A 103 10.06 6.16 0.76
CA THR A 103 11.03 5.05 0.78
C THR A 103 10.41 3.70 1.13
N VAL A 104 9.08 3.63 1.23
CA VAL A 104 8.34 2.39 1.50
C VAL A 104 8.11 1.60 0.21
N THR A 105 7.80 0.31 0.34
CA THR A 105 7.41 -0.56 -0.77
C THR A 105 6.05 -1.21 -0.53
N ALA A 106 5.33 -1.54 -1.61
CA ALA A 106 4.03 -2.18 -1.51
C ALA A 106 4.13 -3.57 -0.84
N GLY A 107 3.26 -3.83 0.13
CA GLY A 107 3.30 -4.99 1.01
C GLY A 107 4.01 -4.75 2.36
N GLU A 108 4.68 -3.62 2.56
CA GLU A 108 5.22 -3.26 3.89
C GLU A 108 4.09 -2.88 4.85
N CYS A 109 4.18 -3.35 6.10
CA CYS A 109 3.35 -2.87 7.19
C CYS A 109 4.09 -1.72 7.91
N VAL A 110 3.44 -0.56 8.00
CA VAL A 110 4.05 0.65 8.55
C VAL A 110 3.19 1.29 9.64
N LEU A 111 3.86 1.75 10.70
CA LEU A 111 3.33 2.62 11.74
C LEU A 111 3.64 4.08 11.39
N LEU A 112 2.61 4.91 11.38
CA LEU A 112 2.68 6.36 11.28
C LEU A 112 2.45 6.98 12.65
N GLN A 113 3.46 7.69 13.16
CA GLN A 113 3.35 8.45 14.40
C GLN A 113 3.25 9.95 14.12
N ARG A 114 2.16 10.58 14.55
CA ARG A 114 1.81 11.96 14.26
C ARG A 114 1.78 12.24 12.75
N ALA A 115 0.88 11.56 12.05
CA ALA A 115 0.35 12.08 10.80
C ALA A 115 -0.64 13.22 11.10
N PHE A 116 -0.82 14.15 10.16
CA PHE A 116 -1.84 15.20 10.23
C PHE A 116 -2.97 14.85 9.27
N VAL A 117 -4.22 14.92 9.73
CA VAL A 117 -5.38 14.66 8.87
C VAL A 117 -5.78 15.97 8.17
N ASP A 118 -5.75 15.97 6.84
CA ASP A 118 -6.08 17.11 5.98
C ASP A 118 -7.17 16.72 4.97
N GLU A 119 -7.86 17.70 4.40
CA GLU A 119 -8.82 17.48 3.29
C GLU A 119 -8.28 18.14 2.02
N TYR A 120 -8.16 17.38 0.93
CA TYR A 120 -7.61 17.86 -0.34
C TYR A 120 -8.38 17.29 -1.54
N TYR A 121 -8.84 18.17 -2.43
CA TYR A 121 -9.73 17.84 -3.55
C TYR A 121 -10.94 16.96 -3.17
N GLU A 122 -11.62 17.30 -2.06
CA GLU A 122 -12.82 16.61 -1.57
C GLU A 122 -12.54 15.16 -1.11
N LYS A 123 -11.31 14.90 -0.63
CA LYS A 123 -10.83 13.62 -0.09
C LYS A 123 -10.00 13.83 1.17
N THR A 124 -10.08 12.90 2.12
CA THR A 124 -9.22 12.90 3.31
C THR A 124 -7.84 12.30 3.01
N GLU A 125 -6.78 12.98 3.44
CA GLU A 125 -5.40 12.51 3.32
C GLU A 125 -4.61 12.63 4.63
N LEU A 126 -3.61 11.75 4.79
CA LEU A 126 -2.60 11.86 5.84
C LEU A 126 -1.39 12.64 5.32
N SER A 127 -1.20 13.86 5.82
CA SER A 127 -0.11 14.75 5.41
C SER A 127 0.88 15.02 6.55
N ARG A 128 1.97 15.73 6.22
CA ARG A 128 2.95 16.29 7.19
C ARG A 128 3.58 15.23 8.12
N THR A 129 3.61 13.97 7.69
CA THR A 129 3.99 12.83 8.51
C THR A 129 5.47 12.87 8.92
N LYS A 130 5.82 12.10 9.96
CA LYS A 130 7.20 11.62 10.14
C LYS A 130 7.54 10.61 9.04
N ALA A 131 8.80 10.16 9.02
CA ALA A 131 9.14 8.93 8.31
C ALA A 131 8.34 7.74 8.92
N PRO A 132 7.76 6.85 8.11
CA PRO A 132 7.12 5.63 8.59
C PRO A 132 8.11 4.72 9.30
N VAL A 133 7.58 3.88 10.20
CA VAL A 133 8.35 2.87 10.95
C VAL A 133 7.80 1.48 10.61
N GLU A 134 8.66 0.58 10.15
CA GLU A 134 8.34 -0.83 9.90
C GLU A 134 7.71 -1.49 11.16
N SER A 135 6.65 -2.27 10.98
CA SER A 135 5.84 -2.78 12.09
C SER A 135 5.28 -4.19 11.86
N ASP A 136 5.20 -5.00 12.91
CA ASP A 136 4.56 -6.33 12.87
C ASP A 136 3.02 -6.26 13.03
N LEU A 137 2.42 -5.06 13.20
CA LEU A 137 1.01 -4.90 13.58
C LEU A 137 -0.01 -5.45 12.58
N CYS A 138 0.38 -5.64 11.32
CA CYS A 138 -0.48 -6.22 10.28
C CYS A 138 -0.44 -7.77 10.25
N ALA A 139 0.51 -8.39 10.96
CA ALA A 139 0.66 -9.85 10.95
C ALA A 139 -0.42 -10.55 11.81
N PRO A 140 -0.95 -11.71 11.38
CA PRO A 140 -0.55 -12.52 10.23
C PRO A 140 -1.36 -12.25 8.95
N THR A 141 -2.14 -11.16 8.87
CA THR A 141 -3.10 -10.96 7.79
C THR A 141 -2.41 -10.49 6.51
N ALA A 142 -2.32 -11.38 5.53
CA ALA A 142 -1.98 -11.00 4.16
C ALA A 142 -3.20 -10.31 3.54
N LEU A 143 -3.12 -9.00 3.34
CA LEU A 143 -4.15 -8.19 2.70
C LEU A 143 -4.59 -8.83 1.36
N GLN A 144 -5.90 -8.98 1.16
CA GLN A 144 -6.47 -9.47 -0.09
C GLN A 144 -7.12 -8.30 -0.84
N PRO A 145 -7.05 -8.25 -2.18
CA PRO A 145 -7.82 -7.27 -2.95
C PRO A 145 -9.32 -7.40 -2.69
N VAL A 146 -10.01 -6.28 -2.51
CA VAL A 146 -11.47 -6.26 -2.37
C VAL A 146 -12.11 -6.39 -3.77
N PRO A 147 -12.99 -7.38 -3.99
CA PRO A 147 -13.63 -7.58 -5.29
C PRO A 147 -14.72 -6.51 -5.51
N ILE A 148 -14.58 -5.72 -6.58
CA ILE A 148 -15.51 -4.63 -6.93
C ILE A 148 -16.18 -4.86 -8.28
N SER A 149 -17.40 -4.34 -8.43
CA SER A 149 -18.14 -4.37 -9.70
C SER A 149 -17.78 -3.18 -10.57
N ALA A 150 -17.47 -3.43 -11.86
CA ALA A 150 -17.26 -2.38 -12.85
C ALA A 150 -18.51 -1.49 -13.09
N ALA A 151 -19.70 -1.99 -12.75
CA ALA A 151 -20.96 -1.28 -12.91
C ALA A 151 -21.99 -1.71 -11.86
N ARG A 152 -22.81 -0.76 -11.40
CA ARG A 152 -24.02 -1.02 -10.59
C ARG A 152 -25.15 -0.11 -11.08
N LEU A 153 -26.26 -0.71 -11.51
CA LEU A 153 -27.41 0.05 -12.00
C LEU A 153 -28.10 0.79 -10.85
N ALA A 154 -28.47 2.05 -11.10
CA ALA A 154 -29.11 2.96 -10.13
C ALA A 154 -28.27 3.29 -8.87
N THR A 155 -26.93 3.20 -8.98
CA THR A 155 -25.97 3.76 -8.02
C THR A 155 -25.09 4.76 -8.77
N GLU A 156 -24.83 5.93 -8.18
CA GLU A 156 -23.90 6.90 -8.76
C GLU A 156 -22.45 6.42 -8.57
N PRO A 157 -21.52 6.60 -9.53
CA PRO A 157 -20.17 6.04 -9.43
C PRO A 157 -19.40 6.40 -8.14
N ALA A 158 -19.59 7.60 -7.59
CA ALA A 158 -19.01 7.97 -6.29
C ALA A 158 -19.48 6.99 -5.19
N GLN A 159 -20.79 6.77 -5.07
CA GLN A 159 -21.38 5.82 -4.10
C GLN A 159 -21.02 4.34 -4.32
N LEU A 160 -20.38 4.00 -5.45
CA LEU A 160 -19.88 2.66 -5.73
C LEU A 160 -18.39 2.50 -5.39
N PHE A 161 -17.66 3.62 -5.26
CA PHE A 161 -16.21 3.61 -5.04
C PHE A 161 -15.78 4.30 -3.73
N GLU A 162 -16.69 4.99 -3.03
CA GLU A 162 -16.47 5.52 -1.68
C GLU A 162 -16.10 4.39 -0.70
N GLU A 163 -16.82 3.26 -0.73
CA GLU A 163 -16.60 2.06 0.10
C GLU A 163 -15.23 1.39 -0.13
N VAL A 164 -14.46 1.84 -1.13
CA VAL A 164 -13.14 1.33 -1.51
C VAL A 164 -12.11 2.42 -1.83
N GLU A 165 -12.35 3.66 -1.41
CA GLU A 165 -11.48 4.82 -1.67
C GLU A 165 -10.05 4.55 -1.18
N GLY A 166 -9.08 4.46 -2.10
CA GLY A 166 -7.66 4.22 -1.79
C GLY A 166 -7.31 2.78 -1.38
N MET A 167 -8.26 1.84 -1.43
CA MET A 167 -8.04 0.42 -1.12
C MET A 167 -7.45 -0.36 -2.30
N LEU A 168 -6.78 -1.46 -2.01
CA LEU A 168 -6.40 -2.48 -2.99
C LEU A 168 -7.67 -3.22 -3.44
N VAL A 169 -8.06 -3.01 -4.70
CA VAL A 169 -9.27 -3.58 -5.31
C VAL A 169 -8.95 -4.49 -6.49
N GLN A 170 -9.89 -5.38 -6.82
CA GLN A 170 -9.84 -6.26 -7.99
C GLN A 170 -11.19 -6.25 -8.70
N ILE A 171 -11.18 -6.21 -10.05
CA ILE A 171 -12.37 -6.45 -10.87
C ILE A 171 -12.22 -7.86 -11.43
N ASP A 172 -12.95 -8.83 -10.87
CA ASP A 172 -12.82 -10.25 -11.24
C ASP A 172 -13.24 -10.54 -12.70
N ASP A 173 -14.33 -9.92 -13.14
CA ASP A 173 -14.99 -10.16 -14.44
C ASP A 173 -15.04 -8.87 -15.29
N LEU A 174 -13.88 -8.35 -15.75
CA LEU A 174 -13.77 -7.09 -16.53
C LEU A 174 -14.34 -7.21 -17.97
N ASN A 175 -15.65 -7.41 -18.08
CA ASN A 175 -16.35 -7.67 -19.35
C ASN A 175 -16.90 -6.38 -19.97
N GLY A 176 -16.50 -6.04 -21.20
CA GLY A 176 -17.04 -4.86 -21.88
C GLY A 176 -16.33 -4.45 -23.17
N MET A 177 -16.48 -3.19 -23.56
CA MET A 177 -15.95 -2.66 -24.83
C MET A 177 -14.95 -1.52 -24.62
N ALA A 178 -13.77 -1.65 -25.22
CA ALA A 178 -12.77 -0.58 -25.25
C ALA A 178 -13.25 0.58 -26.14
N GLN A 179 -13.43 1.77 -25.57
CA GLN A 179 -13.98 2.96 -26.25
C GLN A 179 -12.89 3.81 -26.95
N GLY A 180 -11.63 3.54 -26.63
CA GLY A 180 -10.43 3.95 -27.36
C GLY A 180 -9.47 2.77 -27.54
N GLY A 181 -8.33 2.98 -28.19
CA GLY A 181 -7.18 2.07 -28.03
C GLY A 181 -6.37 2.45 -26.79
N ILE A 182 -5.51 1.55 -26.31
CA ILE A 182 -4.65 1.80 -25.14
C ILE A 182 -3.81 3.07 -25.30
N LYS A 183 -4.04 4.04 -24.42
CA LYS A 183 -3.28 5.29 -24.33
C LYS A 183 -2.04 5.04 -23.49
N ARG A 184 -0.89 5.55 -23.92
CA ARG A 184 0.39 5.39 -23.20
C ARG A 184 1.00 6.75 -22.90
N PHE A 185 1.59 6.87 -21.72
CA PHE A 185 2.25 8.07 -21.22
C PHE A 185 3.79 7.95 -21.34
N ALA A 186 4.50 9.04 -21.08
CA ALA A 186 5.95 9.13 -21.33
C ALA A 186 6.83 8.43 -20.27
N ASP A 187 6.25 8.15 -19.11
CA ASP A 187 6.79 7.34 -18.00
C ASP A 187 6.61 5.82 -18.22
N GLY A 188 5.79 5.42 -19.20
CA GLY A 188 5.44 4.03 -19.49
C GLY A 188 4.09 3.59 -18.93
N ALA A 189 3.40 4.43 -18.16
CA ALA A 189 2.03 4.14 -17.72
C ALA A 189 1.07 4.05 -18.91
N ALA A 190 -0.05 3.38 -18.71
CA ALA A 190 -1.11 3.22 -19.69
C ALA A 190 -2.49 3.50 -19.09
N GLU A 191 -3.45 3.85 -19.97
CA GLU A 191 -4.85 4.10 -19.63
C GLU A 191 -5.74 3.48 -20.72
N ILE A 192 -6.81 2.79 -20.30
CA ILE A 192 -7.89 2.35 -21.18
C ILE A 192 -9.20 3.04 -20.79
N ALA A 193 -9.92 3.55 -21.78
CA ALA A 193 -11.29 4.03 -21.62
C ALA A 193 -12.24 2.89 -21.99
N PHE A 194 -13.11 2.50 -21.05
CA PHE A 194 -13.86 1.25 -21.07
C PHE A 194 -15.36 1.50 -20.84
N LEU A 195 -16.21 0.76 -21.54
CA LEU A 195 -17.65 0.70 -21.29
C LEU A 195 -18.01 -0.71 -20.80
N PRO A 196 -18.36 -0.88 -19.51
CA PRO A 196 -18.80 -2.16 -18.96
C PRO A 196 -20.03 -2.71 -19.69
N THR A 197 -20.13 -4.04 -19.78
CA THR A 197 -21.20 -4.75 -20.52
C THR A 197 -22.60 -4.36 -20.05
N GLU A 198 -22.75 -4.09 -18.77
CA GLU A 198 -24.00 -3.69 -18.10
C GLU A 198 -24.55 -2.37 -18.65
N TRP A 199 -23.66 -1.47 -19.09
CA TRP A 199 -24.00 -0.16 -19.64
C TRP A 199 -24.22 -0.17 -21.16
N VAL A 200 -23.71 -1.17 -21.89
CA VAL A 200 -23.84 -1.28 -23.35
C VAL A 200 -25.30 -1.17 -23.87
N PRO A 201 -26.33 -1.76 -23.22
CA PRO A 201 -27.73 -1.59 -23.64
C PRO A 201 -28.27 -0.15 -23.53
N TYR A 202 -27.65 0.68 -22.70
CA TYR A 202 -28.09 2.06 -22.41
C TYR A 202 -27.32 3.11 -23.22
N VAL A 203 -26.16 2.75 -23.79
CA VAL A 203 -25.37 3.61 -24.69
C VAL A 203 -25.72 3.34 -26.15
N ALA A 204 -26.05 4.40 -26.90
CA ALA A 204 -26.48 4.30 -28.29
C ALA A 204 -25.44 3.57 -29.19
N ALA A 205 -25.80 2.39 -29.68
CA ALA A 205 -24.93 1.50 -30.45
C ALA A 205 -23.60 1.14 -29.75
N GLY A 206 -23.59 1.08 -28.41
CA GLY A 206 -22.44 0.68 -27.60
C GLY A 206 -21.21 1.58 -27.72
N ARG A 207 -21.36 2.81 -28.25
CA ARG A 207 -20.23 3.73 -28.49
C ARG A 207 -20.45 5.08 -27.86
N VAL A 208 -19.47 5.52 -27.09
CA VAL A 208 -19.47 6.81 -26.43
C VAL A 208 -18.99 7.91 -27.39
N PHE A 209 -19.65 9.06 -27.33
CA PHE A 209 -19.30 10.28 -28.06
C PHE A 209 -19.28 11.46 -27.09
N GLN A 210 -18.28 12.35 -27.21
CA GLN A 210 -18.06 13.47 -26.27
C GLN A 210 -19.23 14.46 -26.12
N HIS A 211 -20.19 14.47 -27.05
CA HIS A 211 -21.38 15.33 -26.98
C HIS A 211 -22.56 14.68 -26.23
N ASP A 212 -22.50 13.38 -25.94
CA ASP A 212 -23.49 12.67 -25.14
C ASP A 212 -22.93 12.48 -23.72
N ALA A 213 -23.27 13.43 -22.84
CA ALA A 213 -22.83 13.42 -21.46
C ALA A 213 -23.24 12.15 -20.69
N LYS A 214 -24.35 11.49 -21.07
CA LYS A 214 -24.84 10.26 -20.43
C LYS A 214 -24.04 9.04 -20.86
N ALA A 215 -23.62 9.01 -22.12
CA ALA A 215 -22.69 8.00 -22.59
C ALA A 215 -21.28 8.19 -22.00
N VAL A 216 -20.86 9.45 -21.79
CA VAL A 216 -19.57 9.78 -21.15
C VAL A 216 -19.56 9.40 -19.67
N SER A 217 -20.66 9.61 -18.92
CA SER A 217 -20.74 9.19 -17.51
C SER A 217 -20.81 7.67 -17.30
N ALA A 218 -20.93 6.87 -18.36
CA ALA A 218 -20.85 5.42 -18.34
C ALA A 218 -19.45 4.88 -18.69
N LEU A 219 -18.45 5.76 -18.92
CA LEU A 219 -17.06 5.37 -19.09
C LEU A 219 -16.37 5.11 -17.75
N MET A 220 -15.69 3.98 -17.66
CA MET A 220 -14.58 3.82 -16.71
C MET A 220 -13.26 4.19 -17.39
N TYR A 221 -12.31 4.65 -16.58
CA TYR A 221 -10.91 4.82 -16.96
C TYR A 221 -10.07 3.96 -16.03
N LEU A 222 -9.32 3.00 -16.60
CA LEU A 222 -8.44 2.11 -15.83
C LEU A 222 -7.00 2.43 -16.20
N GLY A 223 -6.18 2.72 -15.20
CA GLY A 223 -4.80 3.17 -15.34
C GLY A 223 -3.78 2.21 -14.72
N SER A 224 -2.62 2.04 -15.37
CA SER A 224 -1.53 1.18 -14.89
C SER A 224 -0.51 1.89 -14.00
N GLU A 225 -0.77 3.13 -13.58
CA GLU A 225 0.19 3.96 -12.80
C GLU A 225 0.63 3.27 -11.51
N LEU A 226 -0.31 2.63 -10.81
CA LEU A 226 -0.08 1.90 -9.56
C LEU A 226 0.32 0.43 -9.78
N GLY A 227 0.77 0.08 -10.99
CA GLY A 227 1.28 -1.26 -11.34
C GLY A 227 0.24 -2.27 -11.84
N ALA A 228 -1.01 -1.87 -12.04
CA ALA A 228 -2.06 -2.74 -12.59
C ALA A 228 -1.77 -3.17 -14.04
N GLU A 229 -1.87 -4.47 -14.34
CA GLU A 229 -1.76 -4.97 -15.72
C GLU A 229 -3.03 -4.61 -16.51
N LEU A 230 -2.85 -4.03 -17.72
CA LEU A 230 -3.95 -3.67 -18.61
C LEU A 230 -3.88 -4.46 -19.93
N PRO A 231 -5.01 -4.90 -20.51
CA PRO A 231 -5.03 -5.64 -21.77
C PRO A 231 -4.68 -4.75 -22.98
N GLU A 232 -3.97 -5.32 -23.95
CA GLU A 232 -3.66 -4.68 -25.23
C GLU A 232 -4.92 -4.60 -26.12
N VAL A 233 -5.58 -3.44 -26.13
CA VAL A 233 -6.87 -3.25 -26.83
C VAL A 233 -6.88 -2.07 -27.80
N ASN A 234 -7.66 -2.23 -28.88
CA ASN A 234 -8.02 -1.19 -29.84
C ASN A 234 -9.47 -0.74 -29.60
N ARG A 235 -9.84 0.39 -30.22
CA ARG A 235 -11.21 0.92 -30.14
C ARG A 235 -12.22 -0.03 -30.77
N GLY A 236 -13.14 -0.54 -29.95
CA GLY A 236 -14.20 -1.48 -30.34
C GLY A 236 -13.89 -2.94 -30.00
N ASP A 237 -12.69 -3.25 -29.51
CA ASP A 237 -12.36 -4.60 -29.04
C ASP A 237 -13.17 -4.94 -27.78
N GLN A 238 -13.44 -6.23 -27.58
CA GLN A 238 -14.06 -6.74 -26.36
C GLN A 238 -12.99 -7.10 -25.34
N ILE A 239 -13.22 -6.75 -24.08
CA ILE A 239 -12.50 -7.26 -22.92
C ILE A 239 -13.37 -8.36 -22.31
N LEU A 240 -12.74 -9.48 -21.99
CA LEU A 240 -13.31 -10.78 -21.56
C LEU A 240 -12.31 -11.46 -20.61
#